data_AF-A0A6G0UDJ7-F1
#
_entry.id   AF-A0A6G0UDJ7-F1
#
_cell.length_a   1.000
_cell.length_b   1.000
_cell.length_c   1.000
_cell.angle_alpha   90.00
_cell.angle_beta   90.00
_cell.angle_gamma   90.00
#
_symmetry.space_group_name_H-M   'P 1'
#
loop_
_entity.id
_entity.type
_entity.pdbx_description
1 polymer ?
#
loop_
_entity_poly.entity_id
_entity_poly.type
_entity_poly.pdbx_seq_one_letter_code
_entity_poly.pdbx_strand_id
1 'polypeptide(L)'
;MSKSIDKWMFFARDEARKSCVVCIHPQYFVTFRHGTHLQLRVGDSLTIYKAKSDFDESFTASVVQINDMLDFILLKSDEHVVEKGPSLAHPEESGCFLLAGYGNVDQHLSYLTGVVHVKNYYFRGPNG
;
A
#
# COMPACT_ATOMS: atom_id res chain seq x y z
N MET A 1 -11.64 -6.15 16.28
CA MET A 1 -12.33 -5.15 15.44
C MET A 1 -11.50 -4.89 14.19
N SER A 2 -12.05 -5.14 13.01
CA SER A 2 -11.45 -4.73 11.73
C SER A 2 -11.45 -3.20 11.65
N LYS A 3 -10.31 -2.57 11.34
CA LYS A 3 -10.29 -1.11 11.11
C LYS A 3 -10.83 -0.89 9.69
N SER A 4 -11.60 0.18 9.49
CA SER A 4 -12.27 0.48 8.21
C SER A 4 -11.32 0.52 6.99
N ILE A 5 -10.02 0.73 7.23
CA ILE A 5 -8.98 0.80 6.22
C ILE A 5 -8.46 -0.57 5.75
N ASP A 6 -8.68 -1.64 6.52
CA ASP A 6 -8.11 -2.97 6.25
C ASP A 6 -8.51 -3.50 4.86
N LYS A 7 -9.73 -3.16 4.43
CA LYS A 7 -10.27 -3.55 3.11
C LYS A 7 -9.51 -2.94 1.92
N TRP A 8 -8.73 -1.89 2.14
CA TRP A 8 -7.91 -1.25 1.10
C TRP A 8 -6.43 -1.60 1.21
N MET A 9 -6.04 -2.39 2.22
CA MET A 9 -4.67 -2.80 2.46
C MET A 9 -4.44 -4.19 1.86
N PHE A 10 -3.34 -4.31 1.13
CA PHE A 10 -2.88 -5.53 0.50
C PHE A 10 -1.36 -5.65 0.72
N PHE A 11 -0.81 -6.80 0.36
CA PHE A 11 0.63 -6.97 0.31
C PHE A 11 1.07 -7.81 -0.88
N ALA A 12 2.26 -7.52 -1.41
CA ALA A 12 3.00 -8.42 -2.28
C ALA A 12 4.06 -9.14 -1.44
N ARG A 13 4.39 -10.38 -1.78
CA ARG A 13 5.46 -11.13 -1.10
C ARG A 13 6.77 -10.96 -1.85
N ASP A 14 7.81 -10.58 -1.13
CA ASP A 14 9.16 -10.35 -1.64
C ASP A 14 10.17 -11.16 -0.81
N GLU A 15 10.70 -12.27 -1.35
CA GLU A 15 11.81 -13.14 -0.86
C GLU A 15 11.80 -13.63 0.61
N ALA A 16 10.94 -13.07 1.49
CA ALA A 16 10.67 -13.37 2.90
C ALA A 16 9.79 -12.29 3.58
N ARG A 17 9.53 -11.16 2.91
CA ARG A 17 8.86 -9.97 3.46
C ARG A 17 7.55 -9.65 2.73
N LYS A 18 6.70 -8.86 3.38
CA LYS A 18 5.48 -8.28 2.83
C LYS A 18 5.74 -6.83 2.45
N SER A 19 5.67 -6.53 1.17
CA SER A 19 5.66 -5.17 0.65
C SER A 19 4.24 -4.64 0.66
N CYS A 20 4.05 -3.44 1.22
CA CYS A 20 2.72 -2.84 1.31
C CYS A 20 2.17 -2.50 -0.09
N VAL A 21 0.91 -2.84 -0.33
CA VAL A 21 0.15 -2.50 -1.53
C VAL A 21 -1.16 -1.87 -1.10
N VAL A 22 -1.53 -0.74 -1.68
CA VAL A 22 -2.76 -0.01 -1.30
C VAL A 22 -3.70 0.07 -2.50
N CYS A 23 -4.95 -0.33 -2.31
CA CYS A 23 -6.00 -0.13 -3.29
C CYS A 23 -6.42 1.34 -3.34
N ILE A 24 -6.39 1.94 -4.53
CA ILE A 24 -6.85 3.32 -4.78
C ILE A 24 -8.14 3.38 -5.62
N HIS A 25 -8.48 2.28 -6.30
CA HIS A 25 -9.68 2.09 -7.11
C HIS A 25 -10.04 0.59 -7.13
N PRO A 26 -11.30 0.17 -7.35
CA PRO A 26 -11.68 -1.25 -7.49
C PRO A 26 -10.74 -2.18 -8.27
N GLN A 27 -10.00 -1.64 -9.23
CA GLN A 27 -9.06 -2.37 -10.09
C GLN A 27 -7.61 -1.87 -10.01
N TYR A 28 -7.34 -0.77 -9.30
CA TYR A 28 -6.00 -0.15 -9.29
C TYR A 28 -5.41 -0.08 -7.89
N PHE A 29 -4.11 -0.38 -7.84
CA PHE A 29 -3.32 -0.43 -6.61
C PHE A 29 -2.01 0.30 -6.78
N VAL A 30 -1.44 0.76 -5.68
CA VAL A 30 -0.16 1.44 -5.64
C VAL A 30 0.76 0.75 -4.65
N THR A 31 2.03 0.65 -5.01
CA THR A 31 3.11 0.25 -4.10
C THR A 31 4.33 1.13 -4.34
N PHE A 32 5.21 1.25 -3.36
CA PHE A 32 6.48 1.98 -3.53
C PHE A 32 7.54 1.08 -4.18
N ARG A 33 8.47 1.71 -4.88
CA ARG A 33 9.58 1.03 -5.56
C ARG A 33 10.72 0.80 -4.57
N HIS A 34 10.66 -0.29 -3.83
CA HIS A 34 11.73 -0.69 -2.91
C HIS A 34 11.95 -2.20 -2.93
N GLY A 35 13.12 -2.67 -2.49
CA GLY A 35 13.41 -4.11 -2.48
C GLY A 35 13.34 -4.71 -3.88
N THR A 36 12.67 -5.85 -4.07
CA THR A 36 12.54 -6.46 -5.40
C THR A 36 11.63 -5.69 -6.34
N HIS A 37 10.81 -4.75 -5.84
CA HIS A 37 10.00 -3.90 -6.70
C HIS A 37 10.85 -2.99 -7.61
N LEU A 38 12.13 -2.78 -7.28
CA LEU A 38 13.07 -2.04 -8.13
C LEU A 38 13.36 -2.73 -9.47
N GLN A 39 13.13 -4.04 -9.57
CA GLN A 39 13.40 -4.82 -10.78
C GLN A 39 12.19 -4.94 -11.70
N LEU A 40 11.01 -4.54 -11.22
CA LEU A 40 9.75 -4.63 -11.96
C LEU A 40 9.77 -3.73 -13.19
N ARG A 41 9.09 -4.20 -14.23
CA ARG A 41 8.90 -3.53 -15.51
C ARG A 41 7.41 -3.44 -15.82
N VAL A 42 7.07 -2.47 -16.68
CA VAL A 42 5.70 -2.40 -17.23
C VAL A 42 5.38 -3.70 -17.96
N GLY A 43 4.24 -4.29 -17.64
CA GLY A 43 3.80 -5.60 -18.12
C GLY A 43 4.08 -6.77 -17.17
N ASP A 44 4.97 -6.61 -16.19
CA ASP A 44 5.21 -7.66 -15.19
C ASP A 44 3.96 -7.87 -14.32
N SER A 45 3.75 -9.10 -13.87
CA SER A 45 2.62 -9.47 -13.01
C SER A 45 3.08 -9.77 -11.59
N LEU A 46 2.27 -9.34 -10.63
CA LEU A 46 2.46 -9.56 -9.20
C LEU A 46 1.22 -10.24 -8.62
N THR A 47 1.44 -11.18 -7.71
CA THR A 47 0.38 -11.68 -6.85
C THR A 47 0.30 -10.80 -5.61
N ILE A 48 -0.85 -10.21 -5.37
CA ILE A 48 -1.15 -9.40 -4.19
C ILE A 48 -2.17 -10.14 -3.32
N TYR A 49 -2.03 -10.01 -2.01
CA TYR A 49 -2.85 -10.70 -1.02
C TYR A 49 -3.57 -9.68 -0.17
N LYS A 50 -4.81 -9.97 0.20
CA LYS A 50 -5.58 -9.09 1.08
C LYS A 50 -4.94 -9.02 2.47
N ALA A 51 -5.00 -7.84 3.09
CA ALA A 51 -4.52 -7.69 4.45
C ALA A 51 -5.24 -8.65 5.42
N LYS A 52 -4.48 -9.14 6.41
CA LYS A 52 -4.94 -10.10 7.44
C LYS A 52 -5.41 -11.46 6.91
N SER A 53 -5.31 -11.73 5.61
CA SER A 53 -5.41 -13.10 5.11
C SER A 53 -4.11 -13.85 5.40
N ASP A 54 -4.21 -15.12 5.78
CA ASP A 54 -3.07 -16.04 5.87
C ASP A 54 -2.72 -16.57 4.47
N PHE A 55 -2.66 -15.66 3.49
CA PHE A 55 -2.43 -15.92 2.06
C PHE A 55 -3.59 -16.61 1.31
N ASP A 56 -4.76 -16.75 1.93
CA ASP A 56 -5.93 -17.42 1.34
C ASP A 56 -6.64 -16.60 0.25
N GLU A 57 -6.54 -15.27 0.29
CA GLU A 57 -7.24 -14.38 -0.64
C GLU A 57 -6.21 -13.56 -1.43
N SER A 58 -6.01 -13.94 -2.69
CA SER A 58 -4.99 -13.37 -3.57
C SER A 58 -5.53 -13.01 -4.95
N PHE A 59 -4.90 -12.03 -5.58
CA PHE A 59 -5.27 -11.49 -6.87
C PHE A 59 -4.02 -11.27 -7.70
N THR A 60 -4.13 -11.46 -9.02
CA THR A 60 -3.08 -11.05 -9.94
C THR A 60 -3.30 -9.60 -10.36
N ALA A 61 -2.23 -8.81 -10.32
CA ALA A 61 -2.21 -7.45 -10.81
C ALA A 61 -0.95 -7.21 -11.64
N SER A 62 -1.09 -6.55 -12.79
CA SER A 62 0.01 -6.23 -13.67
C SER A 62 0.49 -4.79 -13.49
N VAL A 63 1.79 -4.58 -13.65
CA VAL A 63 2.42 -3.27 -13.64
C VAL A 63 2.00 -2.51 -14.89
N VAL A 64 1.21 -1.44 -14.71
CA VAL A 64 0.74 -0.59 -15.82
C VAL A 64 1.52 0.71 -15.93
N GLN A 65 2.15 1.16 -14.84
CA GLN A 65 2.99 2.35 -14.84
C GLN A 65 4.03 2.28 -13.72
N ILE A 66 5.22 2.80 -13.99
CA ILE A 66 6.26 3.05 -13.01
C ILE A 66 6.58 4.55 -13.06
N ASN A 67 6.59 5.20 -11.91
CA ASN A 67 6.99 6.59 -11.78
C ASN A 67 8.24 6.68 -10.91
N ASP A 68 9.39 6.83 -11.55
CA ASP A 68 10.69 6.87 -10.87
C ASP A 68 10.88 8.16 -10.05
N MET A 69 10.25 9.26 -10.45
CA MET A 69 10.39 10.56 -9.77
C MET A 69 9.66 10.57 -8.43
N LEU A 70 8.48 9.93 -8.36
CA LEU A 70 7.64 9.85 -7.17
C LEU A 70 7.73 8.50 -6.46
N ASP A 71 8.61 7.63 -6.96
CA ASP A 71 8.98 6.33 -6.42
C ASP A 71 7.84 5.31 -6.25
N PHE A 72 6.86 5.31 -7.15
CA PHE A 72 5.71 4.39 -7.07
C PHE A 72 5.51 3.55 -8.33
N ILE A 73 4.79 2.44 -8.12
CA ILE A 73 4.31 1.52 -9.17
C ILE A 73 2.79 1.51 -9.10
N LEU A 74 2.16 1.71 -10.26
CA LEU A 74 0.73 1.51 -10.43
C LEU A 74 0.48 0.11 -10.96
N LEU A 75 -0.34 -0.64 -10.25
CA LEU A 75 -0.78 -1.99 -10.59
C LEU A 75 -2.25 -1.98 -11.00
N LYS A 76 -2.62 -2.85 -11.93
CA LYS A 76 -4.01 -3.04 -12.36
C LYS A 76 -4.38 -4.52 -12.29
N SER A 77 -5.53 -4.83 -11.69
CA SER A 77 -6.17 -6.14 -11.82
C SER A 77 -7.24 -6.11 -12.90
N ASP A 78 -7.46 -7.25 -13.56
CA ASP A 78 -8.58 -7.40 -14.50
C ASP A 78 -9.93 -7.51 -13.78
N GLU A 79 -9.92 -7.87 -12.50
CA GLU A 79 -11.11 -8.03 -11.66
C GLU A 79 -11.34 -6.83 -10.74
N HIS A 80 -12.61 -6.60 -10.37
CA HIS A 80 -12.97 -5.66 -9.31
C HIS A 80 -12.72 -6.30 -7.94
N VAL A 81 -11.54 -6.04 -7.37
CA VAL A 81 -11.09 -6.65 -6.12
C VAL A 81 -11.79 -6.05 -4.89
N VAL A 82 -12.20 -4.77 -4.97
CA VAL A 82 -13.01 -4.12 -3.93
C VAL A 82 -14.21 -3.41 -4.56
N GLU A 83 -15.30 -3.27 -3.80
CA GLU A 83 -16.50 -2.56 -4.27
C GLU A 83 -16.23 -1.08 -4.55
N LYS A 84 -15.41 -0.43 -3.71
CA LYS A 84 -15.10 1.00 -3.79
C LYS A 84 -13.71 1.31 -3.21
N GLY A 85 -12.97 2.16 -3.91
CA GLY A 85 -11.70 2.72 -3.43
C GLY A 85 -11.86 3.68 -2.24
N PRO A 86 -10.75 4.06 -1.59
CA PRO A 86 -10.75 5.08 -0.55
C PRO A 86 -11.19 6.44 -1.12
N SER A 87 -11.78 7.28 -0.27
CA SER A 87 -12.00 8.68 -0.63
C SER A 87 -10.71 9.46 -0.46
N LEU A 88 -10.39 10.34 -1.41
CA LEU A 88 -9.23 11.22 -1.29
C LEU A 88 -9.54 12.33 -0.30
N ALA A 89 -8.63 12.54 0.64
CA ALA A 89 -8.67 13.65 1.58
C ALA A 89 -7.38 14.47 1.43
N HIS A 90 -7.52 15.79 1.45
CA HIS A 90 -6.36 16.68 1.53
C HIS A 90 -5.95 16.82 3.00
N PRO A 91 -4.67 16.63 3.35
CA PRO A 91 -4.23 16.76 4.73
C PRO A 91 -4.33 18.22 5.18
N GLU A 92 -4.87 18.41 6.38
CA GLU A 92 -4.86 19.70 7.07
C GLU A 92 -3.59 19.80 7.94
N GLU A 93 -3.02 20.99 8.02
CA GLU A 93 -1.90 21.25 8.93
C GLU A 93 -2.36 21.02 10.37
N SER A 94 -1.54 20.35 11.17
CA SER A 94 -1.89 19.85 12.50
C SER A 94 -3.05 18.84 12.55
N GLY A 95 -3.51 18.35 11.39
CA GLY A 95 -4.51 17.28 11.32
C GLY A 95 -3.94 15.92 11.75
N CYS A 96 -4.76 15.09 12.38
CA CYS A 96 -4.37 13.73 12.74
C CYS A 96 -4.34 12.81 11.51
N PHE A 97 -3.39 11.88 11.46
CA PHE A 97 -3.34 10.82 10.45
C PHE A 97 -3.13 9.44 11.08
N LEU A 98 -3.49 8.41 10.30
CA LEU A 98 -3.21 7.01 10.58
C LEU A 98 -2.38 6.45 9.42
N LEU A 99 -1.17 6.00 9.72
CA LEU A 99 -0.36 5.20 8.82
C LEU A 99 -0.68 3.73 9.05
N ALA A 100 -0.78 2.96 7.98
CA ALA A 100 -0.95 1.51 8.02
C ALA A 100 0.07 0.85 7.07
N GLY A 101 0.68 -0.24 7.51
CA GLY A 101 1.68 -0.95 6.73
C GLY A 101 2.24 -2.16 7.45
N TYR A 102 3.17 -2.84 6.80
CA TYR A 102 3.82 -4.04 7.31
C TYR A 102 5.21 -3.69 7.82
N GLY A 103 5.47 -3.97 9.10
CA GLY A 103 6.79 -3.78 9.70
C GLY A 103 7.77 -4.85 9.23
N ASN A 104 9.07 -4.50 9.20
CA ASN A 104 10.13 -5.41 8.78
C ASN A 104 10.32 -6.63 9.70
N VAL A 105 9.98 -6.50 10.99
CA VAL A 105 10.23 -7.54 12.00
C VAL A 105 9.08 -8.54 12.06
N ASP A 106 7.86 -8.06 12.33
CA ASP A 106 6.74 -8.96 12.64
C ASP A 106 5.92 -9.35 11.40
N GLN A 107 6.10 -8.65 10.26
CA GLN A 107 5.37 -8.93 9.00
C GLN A 107 3.83 -8.96 9.14
N HIS A 108 3.32 -8.41 10.24
CA HIS A 108 1.90 -8.19 10.50
C HIS A 108 1.50 -6.78 10.10
N LEU A 109 0.21 -6.60 9.78
CA LEU A 109 -0.33 -5.27 9.51
C LEU A 109 -0.37 -4.48 10.82
N SER A 110 0.38 -3.40 10.86
CA SER A 110 0.53 -2.50 12.01
C SER A 110 0.04 -1.11 11.65
N TYR A 111 -0.23 -0.32 12.69
CA TYR A 111 -0.78 1.03 12.54
C TYR A 111 -0.04 2.00 13.44
N LEU A 112 0.23 3.19 12.91
CA LEU A 112 0.86 4.28 13.63
C LEU A 112 0.02 5.54 13.46
N THR A 113 -0.28 6.23 14.56
CA THR A 113 -0.95 7.53 14.51
C THR A 113 0.07 8.66 14.59
N GLY A 114 -0.24 9.78 13.95
CA GLY A 114 0.58 10.98 14.06
C GLY A 114 -0.20 12.25 13.72
N VAL A 115 0.53 13.37 13.64
CA VAL A 115 0.00 14.68 13.30
C VAL A 115 0.74 15.22 12.06
N VAL A 116 0.03 15.84 11.14
CA VAL A 116 0.61 16.46 9.94
C VAL A 116 1.31 17.76 10.35
N HIS A 117 2.63 17.84 10.18
CA HIS A 117 3.41 18.98 10.66
C HIS A 117 3.56 20.15 9.67
N VAL A 118 3.52 19.92 8.34
CA VAL A 118 3.54 20.98 7.30
C VAL A 118 2.83 20.46 6.04
N LYS A 119 2.12 21.36 5.31
CA LYS A 119 1.42 21.04 4.04
C LYS A 119 2.31 20.49 2.91
N ASN A 120 3.63 20.62 3.02
CA ASN A 120 4.60 20.24 1.99
C ASN A 120 5.59 19.18 2.52
N TYR A 121 5.09 17.93 2.63
CA TYR A 121 5.82 16.65 2.70
C TYR A 121 6.76 16.33 3.88
N TYR A 122 6.86 15.00 4.11
CA TYR A 122 7.54 14.20 5.15
C TYR A 122 6.76 13.96 6.45
N PHE A 123 6.18 12.76 6.54
CA PHE A 123 5.77 12.14 7.80
C PHE A 123 7.02 11.70 8.56
N ARG A 124 7.28 12.29 9.73
CA ARG A 124 8.24 11.71 10.68
C ARG A 124 7.48 10.73 11.56
N GLY A 125 7.87 9.45 11.50
CA GLY A 125 7.50 8.51 12.54
C GLY A 125 8.11 8.96 13.88
N PRO A 126 7.54 8.51 15.02
CA PRO A 126 8.16 8.78 16.30
C PRO A 126 9.54 8.13 16.31
N ASN A 127 10.57 8.95 16.55
CA ASN A 127 11.89 8.45 16.91
C ASN A 127 11.73 7.61 18.19
N GLY A 128 12.08 6.33 18.09
CA GLY A 128 12.30 5.40 19.19
C GLY A 128 13.43 4.47 18.76
#